data_AF-A0A1M6LSD8-F1
#
_entry.id   AF-A0A1M6LSD8-F1
#
_cell.length_a   1.000
_cell.length_b   1.000
_cell.length_c   1.000
_cell.angle_alpha   90.00
_cell.angle_beta   90.00
_cell.angle_gamma   90.00
#
_symmetry.space_group_name_H-M   'P 1'
#
loop_
_entity.id
_entity.type
_entity.pdbx_description
1 polymer ?
#
loop_
_entity_poly.entity_id
_entity_poly.type
_entity_poly.pdbx_seq_one_letter_code
_entity_poly.pdbx_strand_id
1 'polypeptide(L)'
;MHIMLEPAEVTACEISLELYTDIFCGRYDCLEWHTYQSCNNSSSYKEVIKNSGFRRTFLRVMRDLAFPGLICCGENAAYEIERSEVDERGKASRDMYTEIKARNKICRNLEVPSNTKVTIGGMLLSNYPPIACTCGEKLHHNRCMMIHMEKNNFDVLLDAAAIAMLVYDWKISEVFEFVTGNKIIRDIAQIVEDLYPKIPHRFGSYKEAKRLYDKLQDVYNKEYGKAAI
;
A
#
# COMPACT_ATOMS: atom_id res chain seq x y z
N MET A 1 18.00 0.19 -10.43
CA MET A 1 16.85 -0.16 -11.28
C MET A 1 16.07 1.11 -11.64
N HIS A 2 15.40 1.15 -12.79
CA HIS A 2 14.55 2.29 -13.18
C HIS A 2 13.16 1.81 -13.64
N ILE A 3 12.11 2.52 -13.23
CA ILE A 3 10.72 2.21 -13.60
C ILE A 3 10.05 3.48 -14.11
N MET A 4 9.34 3.37 -15.23
CA MET A 4 8.53 4.46 -15.78
C MET A 4 7.04 4.20 -15.53
N LEU A 5 6.41 5.13 -14.81
CA LEU A 5 5.00 5.08 -14.42
C LEU A 5 4.20 6.21 -15.07
N GLU A 6 3.06 5.85 -15.65
CA GLU A 6 2.01 6.77 -16.08
C GLU A 6 1.26 7.35 -14.86
N PRO A 7 0.56 8.49 -15.00
CA PRO A 7 -0.10 9.15 -13.86
C PRO A 7 -1.06 8.26 -13.04
N ALA A 8 -1.80 7.37 -13.71
CA ALA A 8 -2.68 6.41 -13.03
C ALA A 8 -1.89 5.37 -12.23
N GLU A 9 -0.76 4.91 -12.76
CA GLU A 9 0.13 3.96 -12.09
C GLU A 9 0.90 4.61 -10.94
N VAL A 10 1.28 5.89 -11.06
CA VAL A 10 1.82 6.68 -9.93
C VAL A 10 0.79 6.79 -8.80
N THR A 11 -0.48 7.01 -9.14
CA THR A 11 -1.57 7.06 -8.15
C THR A 11 -1.75 5.70 -7.47
N ALA A 12 -1.76 4.61 -8.25
CA ALA A 12 -1.81 3.26 -7.70
C ALA A 12 -0.59 2.94 -6.81
N CYS A 13 0.59 3.46 -7.17
CA CYS A 13 1.83 3.30 -6.41
C CYS A 13 1.74 4.01 -5.05
N GLU A 14 1.31 5.28 -5.03
CA GLU A 14 1.07 6.03 -3.79
C GLU A 14 0.09 5.31 -2.87
N ILE A 15 -1.04 4.87 -3.43
CA ILE A 15 -2.08 4.14 -2.69
C ILE A 15 -1.53 2.84 -2.10
N SER A 16 -0.78 2.07 -2.89
CA SER A 16 -0.24 0.77 -2.46
C SER A 16 0.79 0.96 -1.33
N LEU A 17 1.67 1.95 -1.45
CA LEU A 17 2.68 2.26 -0.43
C LEU A 17 2.05 2.79 0.87
N GLU A 18 1.02 3.62 0.77
CA GLU A 18 0.29 4.13 1.95
C GLU A 18 -0.40 2.99 2.70
N LEU A 19 -1.13 2.13 1.98
CA LEU A 19 -1.75 0.92 2.51
C LEU A 19 -0.72 0.00 3.19
N TYR A 20 0.41 -0.22 2.53
CA TYR A 20 1.49 -1.05 3.05
C TYR A 20 2.09 -0.47 4.33
N THR A 21 2.33 0.85 4.39
CA THR A 21 2.75 1.52 5.63
C THR A 21 1.74 1.29 6.76
N ASP A 22 0.45 1.46 6.47
CA ASP A 22 -0.61 1.34 7.47
C ASP A 22 -0.72 -0.05 8.07
N ILE A 23 -0.56 -1.08 7.24
CA ILE A 23 -0.51 -2.48 7.65
C ILE A 23 0.66 -2.73 8.63
N PHE A 24 1.85 -2.19 8.35
CA PHE A 24 3.01 -2.34 9.24
C PHE A 24 2.95 -1.48 10.50
N CYS A 25 2.13 -0.44 10.52
CA CYS A 25 1.86 0.38 11.70
C CYS A 25 0.67 -0.12 12.52
N GLY A 26 -0.03 -1.19 12.13
CA GLY A 26 -1.19 -1.67 12.88
C GLY A 26 -2.50 -0.93 12.59
N ARG A 27 -2.58 -0.08 11.56
CA ARG A 27 -3.81 0.63 11.16
C ARG A 27 -4.73 -0.23 10.29
N TYR A 28 -5.14 -1.41 10.76
CA TYR A 28 -5.96 -2.32 9.96
C TYR A 28 -7.41 -1.85 9.76
N ASP A 29 -7.86 -0.88 10.56
CA ASP A 29 -9.08 -0.12 10.32
C ASP A 29 -9.03 0.67 8.99
N CYS A 30 -7.83 1.02 8.50
CA CYS A 30 -7.67 1.63 7.17
C CYS A 30 -8.23 0.73 6.07
N LEU A 31 -8.13 -0.61 6.21
CA LEU A 31 -8.65 -1.57 5.23
C LEU A 31 -10.16 -1.40 5.05
N GLU A 32 -10.88 -1.12 6.13
CA GLU A 32 -12.31 -0.81 6.10
C GLU A 32 -12.58 0.62 5.64
N TRP A 33 -11.81 1.60 6.09
CA TRP A 33 -11.96 3.00 5.65
C TRP A 33 -11.78 3.16 4.13
N HIS A 34 -10.83 2.44 3.57
CA HIS A 34 -10.53 2.39 2.15
C HIS A 34 -11.63 1.67 1.35
N THR A 35 -12.19 0.60 1.92
CA THR A 35 -13.45 -0.01 1.43
C THR A 35 -14.59 1.00 1.41
N TYR A 36 -14.71 1.78 2.49
CA TYR A 36 -15.78 2.73 2.75
C TYR A 36 -15.77 3.93 1.79
N GLN A 37 -14.62 4.57 1.55
CA GLN A 37 -14.52 5.74 0.66
C GLN A 37 -14.86 5.43 -0.80
N SER A 38 -14.85 4.15 -1.15
CA SER A 38 -15.05 3.63 -2.49
C SER A 38 -16.51 3.34 -2.83
N CYS A 39 -17.42 3.46 -1.86
CA CYS A 39 -18.85 3.23 -2.03
C CYS A 39 -19.56 4.56 -2.32
N ASN A 40 -20.17 4.69 -3.50
CA ASN A 40 -21.03 5.84 -3.81
C ASN A 40 -22.20 5.91 -2.80
N ASN A 41 -22.59 7.13 -2.40
CA ASN A 41 -23.64 7.53 -1.43
C ASN A 41 -25.06 6.92 -1.65
N SER A 42 -25.16 5.61 -1.81
CA SER A 42 -26.40 4.86 -2.04
C SER A 42 -26.85 4.13 -0.78
N SER A 43 -28.11 3.69 -0.75
CA SER A 43 -28.75 2.97 0.37
C SER A 43 -27.97 1.75 0.88
N SER A 44 -27.09 1.17 0.06
CA SER A 44 -26.17 0.09 0.44
C SER A 44 -25.15 0.48 1.51
N TYR A 45 -24.81 1.76 1.66
CA TYR A 45 -23.83 2.25 2.62
C TYR A 45 -24.26 2.04 4.08
N LYS A 46 -25.55 2.26 4.40
CA LYS A 46 -26.08 1.98 5.74
C LYS A 46 -26.07 0.48 6.06
N GLU A 47 -26.26 -0.37 5.06
CA GLU A 47 -26.17 -1.82 5.21
C GLU A 47 -24.71 -2.28 5.38
N VAL A 48 -23.77 -1.71 4.62
CA VAL A 48 -22.34 -1.99 4.75
C VAL A 48 -21.83 -1.62 6.14
N ILE A 49 -22.15 -0.43 6.66
CA ILE A 49 -21.75 -0.02 8.02
C ILE A 49 -22.41 -0.87 9.10
N LYS A 50 -23.71 -1.19 8.94
CA LYS A 50 -24.42 -2.04 9.90
C LYS A 50 -23.82 -3.45 9.95
N ASN A 51 -23.33 -3.94 8.82
CA ASN A 51 -22.61 -5.22 8.72
C ASN A 51 -21.11 -5.11 9.08
N SER A 52 -20.54 -3.88 9.13
CA SER A 52 -19.10 -3.70 9.39
C SER A 52 -18.73 -3.61 10.86
N GLY A 53 -19.66 -3.42 11.79
CA GLY A 53 -19.35 -3.41 13.23
C GLY A 53 -18.65 -4.70 13.72
N PHE A 54 -19.06 -5.85 13.16
CA PHE A 54 -18.39 -7.13 13.42
C PHE A 54 -17.03 -7.23 12.71
N ARG A 55 -16.90 -6.65 11.52
CA ARG A 55 -15.65 -6.59 10.75
C ARG A 55 -14.60 -5.69 11.41
N ARG A 56 -14.99 -4.56 12.00
CA ARG A 56 -14.11 -3.72 12.84
C ARG A 56 -13.58 -4.50 14.03
N THR A 57 -14.46 -5.23 14.70
CA THR A 57 -14.08 -6.06 15.85
C THR A 57 -13.06 -7.11 15.42
N PHE A 58 -13.24 -7.73 14.26
CA PHE A 58 -12.26 -8.68 13.71
C PHE A 58 -10.93 -8.01 13.35
N LEU A 59 -10.94 -6.92 12.59
CA LEU A 59 -9.71 -6.23 12.20
C LEU A 59 -8.91 -5.78 13.43
N ARG A 60 -9.62 -5.39 14.50
CA ARG A 60 -9.02 -5.13 15.82
C ARG A 60 -8.40 -6.39 16.42
N VAL A 61 -9.13 -7.51 16.50
CA VAL A 61 -8.59 -8.78 17.02
C VAL A 61 -7.35 -9.21 16.24
N MET A 62 -7.38 -9.10 14.91
CA MET A 62 -6.24 -9.45 14.08
C MET A 62 -5.05 -8.52 14.26
N ARG A 63 -5.30 -7.21 14.36
CA ARG A 63 -4.27 -6.24 14.72
C ARG A 63 -3.67 -6.58 16.08
N ASP A 64 -4.49 -6.87 17.08
CA ASP A 64 -4.05 -7.17 18.45
C ASP A 64 -3.21 -8.46 18.49
N LEU A 65 -3.54 -9.44 17.64
CA LEU A 65 -2.74 -10.66 17.44
C LEU A 65 -1.41 -10.38 16.75
N ALA A 66 -1.40 -9.54 15.71
CA ALA A 66 -0.21 -9.20 14.95
C ALA A 66 0.73 -8.22 15.68
N PHE A 67 0.16 -7.35 16.52
CA PHE A 67 0.83 -6.25 17.19
C PHE A 67 0.44 -6.20 18.67
N PRO A 68 1.01 -7.07 19.52
CA PRO A 68 0.62 -7.20 20.91
C PRO A 68 0.70 -5.91 21.74
N GLY A 69 1.57 -4.95 21.36
CA GLY A 69 1.64 -3.65 22.03
C GLY A 69 0.42 -2.75 21.80
N LEU A 70 -0.55 -3.15 20.96
CA LEU A 70 -1.80 -2.43 20.70
C LEU A 70 -3.04 -3.05 21.36
N ILE A 71 -2.91 -4.15 22.12
CA ILE A 71 -4.02 -4.95 22.71
C ILE A 71 -5.01 -4.13 23.58
N CYS A 72 -4.60 -2.97 24.09
CA CYS A 72 -5.45 -2.10 24.92
C CYS A 72 -5.71 -0.74 24.28
N CYS A 73 -5.31 -0.54 23.02
CA CYS A 73 -5.44 0.71 22.33
C CYS A 73 -6.74 0.75 21.50
N GLY A 74 -7.30 1.94 21.32
CA GLY A 74 -8.52 2.16 20.53
C GLY A 74 -8.38 1.63 19.10
N GLU A 75 -9.49 1.43 18.40
CA GLU A 75 -9.53 0.80 17.05
C GLU A 75 -8.60 1.47 16.02
N ASN A 76 -8.44 2.79 16.10
CA ASN A 76 -7.61 3.56 15.17
C ASN A 76 -6.16 3.72 15.64
N ALA A 77 -5.77 3.01 16.71
CA ALA A 77 -4.42 3.10 17.24
C ALA A 77 -3.43 2.40 16.31
N ALA A 78 -2.26 3.00 16.22
CA ALA A 78 -1.15 2.56 15.40
C ALA A 78 0.13 2.68 16.20
N TYR A 79 1.13 1.88 15.84
CA TYR A 79 2.50 2.29 16.10
C TYR A 79 2.79 3.56 15.29
N GLU A 80 3.38 4.55 15.95
CA GLU A 80 4.02 5.64 15.23
C GLU A 80 5.10 5.04 14.33
N ILE A 81 5.07 5.37 13.03
CA ILE A 81 5.98 4.80 12.02
C ILE A 81 7.47 4.96 12.37
N GLU A 82 7.79 5.94 13.22
CA GLU A 82 9.15 6.26 13.69
C GLU A 82 9.64 5.30 14.79
N ARG A 83 8.75 4.51 15.40
CA ARG A 83 9.11 3.59 16.48
C ARG A 83 10.02 2.47 15.99
N SER A 84 10.91 2.04 16.88
CA SER A 84 11.87 0.96 16.63
C SER A 84 11.20 -0.38 16.29
N GLU A 85 9.99 -0.59 16.81
CA GLU A 85 9.21 -1.82 16.69
C GLU A 85 8.53 -1.97 15.33
N VAL A 86 8.42 -0.88 14.56
CA VAL A 86 7.86 -0.93 13.20
C VAL A 86 8.90 -1.50 12.24
N ASP A 87 8.47 -2.48 11.46
CA ASP A 87 9.29 -3.16 10.45
C ASP A 87 9.92 -2.16 9.47
N GLU A 88 11.19 -2.38 9.11
CA GLU A 88 11.92 -1.54 8.16
C GLU A 88 11.23 -1.46 6.80
N ARG A 89 10.49 -2.49 6.38
CA ARG A 89 9.68 -2.47 5.14
C ARG A 89 8.58 -1.41 5.23
N GLY A 90 7.94 -1.29 6.39
CA GLY A 90 6.94 -0.25 6.66
C GLY A 90 7.55 1.14 6.55
N LYS A 91 8.71 1.36 7.19
CA LYS A 91 9.44 2.64 7.13
C LYS A 91 9.91 2.98 5.71
N ALA A 92 10.46 2.00 4.99
CA ALA A 92 10.89 2.19 3.61
C ALA A 92 9.72 2.54 2.70
N SER A 93 8.57 1.88 2.89
CA SER A 93 7.35 2.21 2.14
C SER A 93 6.88 3.65 2.41
N ARG A 94 7.02 4.13 3.66
CA ARG A 94 6.68 5.52 4.02
C ARG A 94 7.62 6.54 3.41
N ASP A 95 8.92 6.26 3.42
CA ASP A 95 9.93 7.11 2.80
C ASP A 95 9.66 7.24 1.29
N MET A 96 9.43 6.09 0.62
CA MET A 96 9.09 6.05 -0.80
C MET A 96 7.78 6.77 -1.13
N TYR A 97 6.73 6.54 -0.34
CA TYR A 97 5.43 7.22 -0.49
C TYR A 97 5.60 8.74 -0.45
N THR A 98 6.39 9.22 0.52
CA THR A 98 6.61 10.67 0.72
C THR A 98 7.34 11.29 -0.48
N GLU A 99 8.37 10.62 -0.99
CA GLU A 99 9.09 11.06 -2.20
C GLU A 99 8.21 11.05 -3.45
N ILE A 100 7.53 9.95 -3.71
CA ILE A 100 6.67 9.79 -4.88
C ILE A 100 5.53 10.81 -4.85
N LYS A 101 4.86 10.99 -3.71
CA LYS A 101 3.76 11.96 -3.55
C LYS A 101 4.22 13.39 -3.76
N ALA A 102 5.36 13.77 -3.20
CA ALA A 102 5.92 15.10 -3.38
C ALA A 102 6.26 15.36 -4.86
N ARG A 103 6.85 14.37 -5.54
CA ARG A 103 7.18 14.45 -6.97
C ARG A 103 5.97 14.40 -7.89
N ASN A 104 4.95 13.61 -7.59
CA ASN A 104 3.74 13.52 -8.39
C ASN A 104 3.01 14.87 -8.44
N LYS A 105 2.99 15.61 -7.32
CA LYS A 105 2.45 16.98 -7.28
C LYS A 105 3.14 17.91 -8.29
N ILE A 106 4.46 17.75 -8.48
CA ILE A 106 5.23 18.49 -9.49
C ILE A 106 4.95 17.96 -10.89
N CYS A 107 4.97 16.64 -11.10
CA CYS A 107 4.77 16.08 -12.44
C CYS A 107 3.38 16.39 -13.02
N ARG A 108 2.35 16.54 -12.17
CA ARG A 108 1.00 16.96 -12.56
C ARG A 108 0.91 18.45 -12.89
N ASN A 109 1.74 19.30 -12.29
CA ASN A 109 1.74 20.72 -12.58
C ASN A 109 2.67 21.02 -13.77
N LEU A 110 2.07 21.15 -14.96
CA LEU A 110 2.80 21.40 -16.21
C LEU A 110 3.54 22.74 -16.24
N GLU A 111 3.12 23.71 -15.42
CA GLU A 111 3.77 25.03 -15.28
C GLU A 111 5.08 24.94 -14.50
N VAL A 112 5.23 23.94 -13.62
CA VAL A 112 6.46 23.74 -12.86
C VAL A 112 7.49 23.04 -13.76
N PRO A 113 8.75 23.53 -13.82
CA PRO A 113 9.82 22.84 -14.55
C PRO A 113 10.01 21.40 -14.07
N SER A 114 10.26 20.48 -14.99
CA SER A 114 10.45 19.05 -14.66
C SER A 114 11.68 18.80 -13.77
N ASN A 115 12.65 19.71 -13.80
CA ASN A 115 13.88 19.66 -13.00
C ASN A 115 13.78 20.39 -11.65
N THR A 116 12.61 20.90 -11.27
CA THR A 116 12.42 21.53 -9.96
C THR A 116 12.86 20.56 -8.86
N LYS A 117 13.79 21.00 -8.01
CA LYS A 117 14.24 20.21 -6.86
C LYS A 117 13.13 20.15 -5.83
N VAL A 118 12.82 18.96 -5.34
CA VAL A 118 11.97 18.77 -4.17
C VAL A 118 12.91 18.73 -2.97
N THR A 119 12.74 19.66 -2.04
CA THR A 119 13.31 19.51 -0.71
C THR A 119 12.27 18.80 0.14
N ILE A 120 12.44 17.51 0.35
CA ILE A 120 11.62 16.79 1.33
C ILE A 120 12.20 17.13 2.68
N GLY A 121 11.49 17.98 3.43
CA GLY A 121 11.79 18.23 4.83
C GLY A 121 11.35 17.01 5.62
N GLY A 122 12.30 16.14 5.95
CA GLY A 122 12.04 14.95 6.75
C GLY A 122 13.32 14.13 6.91
N MET A 123 13.48 13.51 8.08
CA MET A 123 14.50 12.50 8.28
C MET A 123 13.99 11.20 7.63
N LEU A 124 14.85 10.52 6.85
CA LEU A 124 14.53 9.18 6.36
C LEU A 124 14.32 8.28 7.57
N LEU A 125 13.22 7.53 7.56
CA LEU A 125 12.85 6.67 8.68
C LEU A 125 13.50 5.30 8.58
N SER A 126 13.69 4.82 7.36
CA SER A 126 14.31 3.52 7.07
C SER A 126 15.81 3.61 6.89
N ASN A 127 16.47 2.47 7.08
CA ASN A 127 17.87 2.30 6.70
C ASN A 127 18.05 1.92 5.22
N TYR A 128 16.97 1.94 4.43
CA TYR A 128 17.03 1.60 3.01
C TYR A 128 17.60 2.78 2.22
N PRO A 129 18.34 2.53 1.13
CA PRO A 129 18.84 3.61 0.27
C PRO A 129 17.69 4.51 -0.20
N PRO A 130 17.86 5.84 -0.28
CA PRO A 130 16.79 6.70 -0.77
C PRO A 130 16.48 6.41 -2.24
N ILE A 131 15.20 6.47 -2.61
CA ILE A 131 14.79 6.49 -4.02
C ILE A 131 14.96 7.90 -4.59
N ALA A 132 15.04 8.00 -5.91
CA ALA A 132 14.99 9.28 -6.61
C ALA A 132 13.91 9.25 -7.68
N CYS A 133 13.08 10.28 -7.71
CA CYS A 133 11.99 10.41 -8.67
C CYS A 133 12.24 11.60 -9.61
N THR A 134 12.01 11.41 -10.90
CA THR A 134 12.11 12.47 -11.92
C THR A 134 10.86 12.50 -12.80
N CYS A 135 10.47 13.68 -13.29
CA CYS A 135 9.39 13.77 -14.26
C CYS A 135 9.98 13.56 -15.66
N GLY A 136 9.55 12.49 -16.33
CA GLY A 136 9.94 12.12 -17.69
C GLY A 136 9.18 12.86 -18.78
N GLU A 137 9.34 12.40 -20.02
CA GLU A 137 8.71 12.97 -21.20
C GLU A 137 7.17 12.91 -21.14
N LYS A 138 6.53 13.82 -21.88
CA LYS A 138 5.06 13.91 -21.95
C LYS A 138 4.51 12.73 -22.76
N LEU A 139 3.65 11.92 -22.15
CA LEU A 139 2.78 10.96 -22.81
C LEU A 139 1.34 11.43 -22.68
N HIS A 140 0.63 11.56 -23.80
CA HIS A 140 -0.79 11.93 -23.83
C HIS A 140 -1.16 13.12 -22.92
N HIS A 141 -0.42 14.23 -23.02
CA HIS A 141 -0.58 15.47 -22.24
C HIS A 141 -0.19 15.41 -20.76
N ASN A 142 0.24 14.27 -20.22
CA ASN A 142 0.74 14.14 -18.85
C ASN A 142 2.23 13.74 -18.82
N ARG A 143 2.97 14.17 -17.80
CA ARG A 143 4.35 13.73 -17.60
C ARG A 143 4.35 12.38 -16.87
N CYS A 144 5.09 11.40 -17.39
CA CYS A 144 5.35 10.17 -16.65
C CYS A 144 6.36 10.43 -15.53
N MET A 145 6.35 9.58 -14.51
CA MET A 145 7.37 9.59 -13.47
C MET A 145 8.35 8.46 -13.73
N MET A 146 9.64 8.79 -13.70
CA MET A 146 10.71 7.80 -13.68
C MET A 146 11.24 7.69 -12.24
N ILE A 147 11.20 6.49 -11.70
CA ILE A 147 11.67 6.18 -10.35
C ILE A 147 12.97 5.40 -10.45
N HIS A 148 14.00 5.88 -9.76
CA HIS A 148 15.29 5.24 -9.60
C HIS A 148 15.39 4.65 -8.21
N MET A 149 15.61 3.34 -8.12
CA MET A 149 15.64 2.63 -6.84
C MET A 149 16.59 1.45 -6.87
N GLU A 150 17.06 1.08 -5.68
CA GLU A 150 17.77 -0.19 -5.45
C GLU A 150 16.80 -1.36 -5.27
N LYS A 151 17.34 -2.59 -5.30
CA LYS A 151 16.55 -3.82 -5.23
C LYS A 151 15.67 -3.88 -3.99
N ASN A 152 16.17 -3.55 -2.80
CA ASN A 152 15.38 -3.67 -1.57
C ASN A 152 14.13 -2.78 -1.59
N ASN A 153 14.23 -1.57 -2.15
CA ASN A 153 13.07 -0.69 -2.35
C ASN A 153 12.13 -1.20 -3.43
N PHE A 154 12.69 -1.80 -4.49
CA PHE A 154 11.88 -2.44 -5.52
C PHE A 154 11.06 -3.60 -4.96
N ASP A 155 11.68 -4.46 -4.15
CA ASP A 155 11.02 -5.60 -3.51
C ASP A 155 9.87 -5.09 -2.61
N VAL A 156 10.11 -4.03 -1.82
CA VAL A 156 9.04 -3.38 -1.01
C VAL A 156 7.91 -2.82 -1.89
N LEU A 157 8.23 -2.19 -3.02
CA LEU A 157 7.21 -1.66 -3.92
C LEU A 157 6.39 -2.77 -4.59
N LEU A 158 7.03 -3.87 -4.99
CA LEU A 158 6.37 -5.04 -5.55
C LEU A 158 5.45 -5.70 -4.51
N ASP A 159 5.95 -5.89 -3.29
CA ASP A 159 5.18 -6.40 -2.16
C ASP A 159 3.98 -5.50 -1.83
N ALA A 160 4.16 -4.18 -1.85
CA ALA A 160 3.08 -3.22 -1.63
C ALA A 160 1.98 -3.35 -2.70
N ALA A 161 2.36 -3.50 -3.97
CA ALA A 161 1.40 -3.74 -5.06
C ALA A 161 0.69 -5.09 -4.91
N ALA A 162 1.41 -6.14 -4.51
CA ALA A 162 0.83 -7.47 -4.26
C ALA A 162 -0.16 -7.44 -3.09
N ILE A 163 0.21 -6.80 -1.97
CA ILE A 163 -0.65 -6.65 -0.79
C ILE A 163 -1.91 -5.85 -1.13
N ALA A 164 -1.79 -4.79 -1.94
CA ALA A 164 -2.96 -4.08 -2.43
C ALA A 164 -3.91 -5.04 -3.16
N MET A 165 -3.40 -5.88 -4.08
CA MET A 165 -4.17 -6.92 -4.78
C MET A 165 -4.85 -7.92 -3.82
N LEU A 166 -4.15 -8.39 -2.79
CA LEU A 166 -4.73 -9.28 -1.78
C LEU A 166 -5.87 -8.61 -1.00
N VAL A 167 -5.69 -7.34 -0.63
CA VAL A 167 -6.74 -6.55 0.04
C VAL A 167 -7.95 -6.37 -0.88
N TYR A 168 -7.73 -6.12 -2.19
CA TYR A 168 -8.83 -6.07 -3.18
C TYR A 168 -9.62 -7.37 -3.26
N ASP A 169 -8.94 -8.49 -3.30
CA ASP A 169 -9.53 -9.83 -3.41
C ASP A 169 -10.09 -10.36 -2.07
N TRP A 170 -9.99 -9.55 -1.01
CA TRP A 170 -10.40 -9.86 0.35
C TRP A 170 -9.66 -11.08 0.95
N LYS A 171 -8.41 -11.29 0.54
CA LYS A 171 -7.52 -12.36 1.02
C LYS A 171 -6.76 -11.91 2.27
N ILE A 172 -7.49 -11.67 3.35
CA ILE A 172 -6.94 -11.10 4.58
C ILE A 172 -5.97 -12.08 5.25
N SER A 173 -6.21 -13.39 5.13
CA SER A 173 -5.28 -14.40 5.66
C SER A 173 -3.89 -14.32 5.02
N GLU A 174 -3.82 -14.11 3.71
CA GLU A 174 -2.56 -13.95 2.97
C GLU A 174 -1.85 -12.65 3.38
N VAL A 175 -2.58 -11.56 3.64
CA VAL A 175 -2.01 -10.31 4.16
C VAL A 175 -1.37 -10.52 5.54
N PHE A 176 -2.06 -11.23 6.45
CA PHE A 176 -1.51 -11.49 7.79
C PHE A 176 -0.31 -12.45 7.77
N GLU A 177 -0.33 -13.46 6.90
CA GLU A 177 0.82 -14.33 6.66
C GLU A 177 2.03 -13.51 6.19
N PHE A 178 1.83 -12.59 5.25
CA PHE A 178 2.88 -11.73 4.73
C PHE A 178 3.52 -10.85 5.81
N VAL A 179 2.71 -10.26 6.69
CA VAL A 179 3.19 -9.31 7.70
C VAL A 179 3.85 -10.03 8.87
N THR A 180 3.23 -11.11 9.35
CA THR A 180 3.62 -11.73 10.63
C THR A 180 4.50 -12.96 10.47
N GLY A 181 4.47 -13.61 9.29
CA GLY A 181 5.07 -14.93 9.08
C GLY A 181 4.48 -16.03 9.97
N ASN A 182 3.39 -15.76 10.70
CA ASN A 182 2.86 -16.66 11.72
C ASN A 182 1.64 -17.41 11.19
N LYS A 183 1.80 -18.72 11.02
CA LYS A 183 0.74 -19.62 10.55
C LYS A 183 -0.50 -19.60 11.43
N ILE A 184 -0.37 -19.45 12.76
CA ILE A 184 -1.53 -19.38 13.66
C ILE A 184 -2.37 -18.14 13.36
N ILE A 185 -1.72 -16.99 13.15
CA ILE A 185 -2.41 -15.73 12.83
C ILE A 185 -3.10 -15.86 11.47
N ARG A 186 -2.42 -16.45 10.48
CA ARG A 186 -3.02 -16.76 9.17
C ARG A 186 -4.26 -17.67 9.29
N ASP A 187 -4.17 -18.76 10.03
CA ASP A 187 -5.25 -19.74 10.18
C ASP A 187 -6.48 -19.07 10.85
N ILE A 188 -6.26 -18.24 11.87
CA ILE A 188 -7.31 -17.44 12.50
C ILE A 188 -7.91 -16.43 11.52
N ALA A 189 -7.07 -15.74 10.75
CA ALA A 189 -7.53 -14.80 9.73
C ALA A 189 -8.42 -15.48 8.69
N GLN A 190 -8.07 -16.69 8.26
CA GLN A 190 -8.85 -17.45 7.27
C GLN A 190 -10.23 -17.82 7.82
N ILE A 191 -10.30 -18.31 9.06
CA ILE A 191 -11.59 -18.64 9.70
C ILE A 191 -12.53 -17.44 9.64
N VAL A 192 -12.00 -16.24 9.86
CA VAL A 192 -12.84 -15.04 9.85
C VAL A 192 -13.11 -14.52 8.45
N GLU A 193 -12.16 -14.63 7.52
CA GLU A 193 -12.41 -14.38 6.10
C GLU A 193 -13.62 -15.20 5.60
N ASP A 194 -13.70 -16.47 6.01
CA ASP A 194 -14.78 -17.38 5.63
C ASP A 194 -16.13 -17.05 6.28
N LEU A 195 -16.13 -16.42 7.47
CA LEU A 195 -17.34 -16.09 8.21
C LEU A 195 -18.12 -14.89 7.64
N TYR A 196 -17.49 -14.04 6.83
CA TYR A 196 -18.12 -12.81 6.33
C TYR A 196 -18.17 -12.77 4.81
N PRO A 197 -19.31 -12.32 4.23
CA PRO A 197 -19.44 -12.23 2.77
C PRO A 197 -18.40 -11.26 2.20
N LYS A 198 -17.80 -11.66 1.07
CA LYS A 198 -16.86 -10.82 0.32
C LYS A 198 -17.59 -9.55 -0.12
N ILE A 199 -17.17 -8.40 0.41
CA ILE A 199 -17.66 -7.10 -0.03
C ILE A 199 -16.75 -6.63 -1.16
N PRO A 200 -17.27 -6.38 -2.37
CA PRO A 200 -16.46 -5.92 -3.48
C PRO A 200 -15.90 -4.52 -3.19
N HIS A 201 -14.57 -4.39 -3.23
CA HIS A 201 -13.85 -3.14 -3.02
C HIS A 201 -13.69 -2.37 -4.33
N ARG A 202 -13.73 -1.02 -4.27
CA ARG A 202 -13.46 -0.12 -5.40
C ARG A 202 -12.38 0.91 -5.06
N PHE A 203 -11.26 0.43 -4.54
CA PHE A 203 -10.11 1.26 -4.27
C PHE A 203 -9.41 1.58 -5.60
N GLY A 204 -9.27 2.87 -5.98
CA GLY A 204 -8.94 3.18 -7.39
C GLY A 204 -9.78 2.32 -8.35
N SER A 205 -9.22 1.91 -9.48
CA SER A 205 -9.69 0.67 -10.10
C SER A 205 -8.73 -0.46 -9.76
N TYR A 206 -9.24 -1.64 -9.37
CA TYR A 206 -8.48 -2.90 -9.36
C TYR A 206 -7.61 -3.04 -10.62
N LYS A 207 -8.14 -2.56 -11.75
CA LYS A 207 -7.45 -2.45 -13.03
C LYS A 207 -6.13 -1.66 -12.94
N GLU A 208 -6.07 -0.53 -12.24
CA GLU A 208 -4.85 0.28 -12.06
C GLU A 208 -3.85 -0.38 -11.12
N ALA A 209 -4.31 -0.97 -10.01
CA ALA A 209 -3.44 -1.72 -9.10
C ALA A 209 -2.84 -2.97 -9.79
N LYS A 210 -3.67 -3.70 -10.54
CA LYS A 210 -3.23 -4.83 -11.36
C LYS A 210 -2.25 -4.40 -12.43
N ARG A 211 -2.54 -3.29 -13.14
CA ARG A 211 -1.63 -2.76 -14.16
C ARG A 211 -0.27 -2.39 -13.57
N LEU A 212 -0.24 -1.79 -12.38
CA LEU A 212 0.99 -1.52 -11.65
C LEU A 212 1.72 -2.83 -11.31
N TYR A 213 1.04 -3.80 -10.69
CA TYR A 213 1.61 -5.09 -10.34
C TYR A 213 2.21 -5.82 -11.55
N ASP A 214 1.43 -5.97 -12.63
CA ASP A 214 1.87 -6.63 -13.87
C ASP A 214 3.13 -5.95 -14.43
N LYS A 215 3.18 -4.61 -14.43
CA LYS A 215 4.35 -3.85 -14.87
C LYS A 215 5.57 -4.09 -13.98
N LEU A 216 5.41 -4.11 -12.65
CA LEU A 216 6.50 -4.40 -11.71
C LEU A 216 6.99 -5.84 -11.89
N GLN A 217 6.08 -6.80 -12.03
CA GLN A 217 6.42 -8.20 -12.27
C GLN A 217 7.20 -8.38 -13.57
N ASP A 218 6.82 -7.66 -14.63
CA ASP A 218 7.57 -7.66 -15.90
C ASP A 218 8.99 -7.11 -15.76
N VAL A 219 9.18 -6.04 -14.96
CA VAL A 219 10.51 -5.51 -14.67
C VAL A 219 11.33 -6.53 -13.88
N TYR A 220 10.73 -7.14 -12.85
CA TYR A 220 11.37 -8.18 -12.05
C TYR A 220 11.84 -9.35 -12.93
N ASN A 221 10.94 -9.86 -13.79
CA ASN A 221 11.22 -10.97 -14.69
C ASN A 221 12.34 -10.66 -15.69
N LYS A 222 12.48 -9.40 -16.13
CA LYS A 222 13.54 -8.96 -17.04
C LYS A 222 14.90 -8.84 -16.34
N GLU A 223 14.92 -8.31 -15.12
CA GLU A 223 16.14 -8.05 -14.36
C GLU A 223 16.71 -9.33 -13.71
N TYR A 224 15.85 -10.21 -13.22
CA TYR A 224 16.24 -11.37 -12.40
C TYR A 224 15.89 -12.73 -13.02
N GLY A 225 15.28 -12.75 -14.21
CA GLY A 225 14.75 -13.96 -14.84
C GLY A 225 13.37 -14.34 -14.29
N LYS A 226 12.68 -15.28 -14.96
CA LYS A 226 11.41 -15.81 -14.44
C LYS A 226 11.68 -16.58 -13.16
N ALA A 227 11.17 -16.11 -12.02
CA ALA A 227 10.88 -17.02 -10.92
C ALA A 227 9.80 -17.99 -11.43
N ALA A 228 10.14 -19.28 -11.49
CA ALA A 228 9.14 -20.32 -11.62
C ALA A 228 8.30 -20.30 -10.35
N ILE A 229 7.09 -19.77 -10.44
CA ILE A 229 5.98 -20.15 -9.57
C ILE A 229 4.99 -20.87 -10.46
#